data_AF-N1ZT20-F1
#
_entry.id   AF-N1ZT20-F1
#
_cell.length_a   1.000
_cell.length_b   1.000
_cell.length_c   1.000
_cell.angle_alpha   90.00
_cell.angle_beta   90.00
_cell.angle_gamma   90.00
#
_symmetry.space_group_name_H-M   'P 1'
#
loop_
_entity.id
_entity.type
_entity.pdbx_description
1 polymer ?
#
loop_
_entity_poly.entity_id
_entity_poly.type
_entity_poly.pdbx_seq_one_letter_code
_entity_poly.pdbx_strand_id
1 'polypeptide(L)'
;MKKINWKVRAKNPYFWFGLVAIVLAAVGAKPEMFTSWAILAEQVKNLLSNPFALGCVVVAVVGYVNDPTTQGITDSKQALTYQKPKKD
;
A
#
# COMPACT_ATOMS: atom_id res chain seq x y z
N MET A 1 13.11 18.49 1.13
CA MET A 1 12.33 17.45 1.83
C MET A 1 11.48 16.72 0.81
N LYS A 2 11.72 15.42 0.64
CA LYS A 2 10.83 14.51 -0.09
C LYS A 2 9.48 14.50 0.63
N LYS A 3 8.41 14.98 -0.01
CA LYS A 3 7.10 15.13 0.63
C LYS A 3 6.08 14.31 -0.15
N ILE A 4 5.38 13.43 0.54
CA ILE A 4 4.21 12.72 0.04
C ILE A 4 2.98 13.37 0.71
N ASN A 5 1.94 13.65 -0.06
CA ASN A 5 0.69 14.23 0.42
C ASN A 5 -0.22 13.13 1.01
N TRP A 6 0.18 12.59 2.17
CA TRP A 6 -0.56 11.55 2.88
C TRP A 6 -2.00 11.94 3.20
N LYS A 7 -2.23 13.23 3.50
CA LYS A 7 -3.56 13.77 3.82
C LYS A 7 -4.55 13.59 2.66
N VAL A 8 -4.10 13.78 1.43
CA VAL A 8 -4.98 13.62 0.25
C VAL A 8 -5.19 12.15 -0.07
N ARG A 9 -4.13 11.32 0.02
CA ARG A 9 -4.21 9.87 -0.22
C ARG A 9 -5.18 9.19 0.75
N ALA A 10 -5.06 9.46 2.05
CA ALA A 10 -5.94 8.89 3.07
C ALA A 10 -7.42 9.28 2.90
N LYS A 11 -7.72 10.41 2.25
CA LYS A 11 -9.09 10.85 1.93
C LYS A 11 -9.69 10.14 0.72
N ASN A 12 -8.91 9.41 -0.06
CA ASN A 12 -9.40 8.61 -1.17
C ASN A 12 -9.58 7.15 -0.71
N PRO A 13 -10.81 6.59 -0.68
CA PRO A 13 -11.03 5.20 -0.31
C PRO A 13 -10.20 4.20 -1.13
N TYR A 14 -9.94 4.48 -2.42
CA TYR A 14 -9.15 3.61 -3.29
C TYR A 14 -7.69 3.47 -2.85
N PHE A 15 -7.16 4.44 -2.11
CA PHE A 15 -5.84 4.33 -1.51
C PHE A 15 -5.77 3.14 -0.53
N TRP A 16 -6.80 2.99 0.30
CA TRP A 16 -6.90 1.90 1.27
C TRP A 16 -7.17 0.56 0.59
N PHE A 17 -8.04 0.53 -0.43
CA PHE A 17 -8.26 -0.68 -1.23
C PHE A 17 -6.97 -1.18 -1.87
N GLY A 18 -6.14 -0.29 -2.43
CA GLY A 18 -4.86 -0.68 -3.01
C GLY A 18 -3.87 -1.22 -1.97
N LEU A 19 -3.79 -0.62 -0.78
CA LEU A 19 -2.94 -1.14 0.30
C LEU A 19 -3.39 -2.54 0.76
N VAL A 20 -4.70 -2.75 0.92
CA VAL A 20 -5.25 -4.08 1.23
C VAL A 20 -4.90 -5.07 0.13
N ALA A 21 -5.05 -4.70 -1.15
CA ALA A 21 -4.72 -5.56 -2.26
C ALA A 21 -3.23 -5.98 -2.27
N ILE A 22 -2.30 -5.07 -1.93
CA ILE A 22 -0.87 -5.40 -1.82
C ILE A 22 -0.63 -6.44 -0.72
N VAL A 23 -1.24 -6.27 0.45
CA VAL A 23 -1.09 -7.23 1.56
C VAL A 23 -1.70 -8.59 1.19
N LEU A 24 -2.89 -8.60 0.59
CA LEU A 24 -3.56 -9.82 0.15
C LEU A 24 -2.74 -10.56 -0.92
N ALA A 25 -2.17 -9.85 -1.88
CA ALA A 25 -1.28 -10.43 -2.88
C ALA A 25 -0.02 -11.02 -2.22
N ALA A 26 0.54 -10.31 -1.23
CA ALA A 26 1.75 -10.74 -0.53
C ALA A 26 1.57 -12.01 0.31
N VAL A 27 0.41 -12.18 0.97
CA VAL A 27 0.09 -13.41 1.70
C VAL A 27 -0.35 -14.56 0.78
N GLY A 28 -0.46 -14.32 -0.54
CA GLY A 28 -0.98 -15.29 -1.49
C GLY A 28 -2.44 -15.63 -1.19
N ALA A 29 -3.28 -14.61 -0.99
CA ALA A 29 -4.66 -14.76 -0.53
C ALA A 29 -5.45 -15.81 -1.34
N LYS A 30 -6.03 -16.78 -0.62
CA LYS A 30 -6.91 -17.81 -1.18
C LYS A 30 -8.28 -17.76 -0.50
N PRO A 31 -9.36 -18.24 -1.15
CA PRO A 31 -10.69 -18.25 -0.55
C PRO A 31 -10.74 -18.91 0.84
N GLU A 32 -9.96 -19.96 1.06
CA GLU A 32 -9.93 -20.71 2.32
C GLU A 32 -9.45 -19.85 3.50
N MET A 33 -8.60 -18.84 3.25
CA MET A 33 -8.07 -17.95 4.28
C MET A 33 -9.14 -17.05 4.91
N PHE A 34 -10.24 -16.82 4.20
CA PHE A 34 -11.32 -15.95 4.64
C PHE A 34 -12.46 -16.72 5.32
N THR A 35 -12.26 -18.02 5.55
CA THR A 35 -13.23 -18.86 6.30
C THR A 35 -13.00 -18.81 7.81
N SER A 36 -11.81 -18.37 8.27
CA SER A 36 -11.46 -18.30 9.69
C SER A 36 -10.41 -17.22 9.98
N TRP A 37 -10.66 -16.42 11.02
CA TRP A 37 -9.69 -15.44 11.54
C TRP A 37 -8.38 -16.08 12.02
N ALA A 38 -8.42 -17.34 12.46
CA ALA A 38 -7.21 -18.06 12.88
C ALA A 38 -6.28 -18.35 11.69
N ILE A 39 -6.85 -18.82 10.58
CA ILE A 39 -6.11 -19.10 9.34
C ILE A 39 -5.51 -17.80 8.80
N LEU A 40 -6.31 -16.72 8.76
CA LEU A 40 -5.81 -15.42 8.31
C LEU A 40 -4.65 -14.92 9.18
N ALA A 41 -4.77 -15.00 10.51
CA ALA A 41 -3.73 -14.57 11.43
C ALA A 41 -2.43 -15.38 11.28
N GLU A 42 -2.54 -16.68 11.01
CA GLU A 42 -1.39 -17.54 10.73
C GLU A 42 -0.66 -17.12 9.46
N GLN A 43 -1.39 -16.88 8.36
CA GLN A 43 -0.77 -16.45 7.10
C GLN A 43 -0.09 -15.08 7.21
N VAL A 44 -0.68 -14.15 7.98
CA VAL A 44 -0.04 -12.86 8.28
C VAL A 44 1.25 -13.06 9.07
N LYS A 45 1.28 -13.96 10.07
CA LYS A 45 2.51 -14.27 10.80
C LYS A 45 3.57 -14.87 9.88
N ASN A 46 3.19 -15.81 9.00
CA ASN A 46 4.10 -16.42 8.03
C ASN A 46 4.72 -15.38 7.10
N LEU A 47 3.95 -14.39 6.66
CA LEU A 47 4.45 -13.25 5.88
C LEU A 47 5.50 -12.46 6.67
N LEU A 48 5.18 -12.08 7.91
CA LEU A 48 6.06 -11.27 8.76
C LEU A 48 7.34 -12.00 9.16
N SER A 49 7.29 -13.33 9.28
CA SER A 49 8.44 -14.19 9.57
C SER A 49 9.33 -14.49 8.35
N ASN A 50 8.94 -14.05 7.15
CA ASN A 50 9.70 -14.23 5.92
C ASN A 50 10.32 -12.88 5.46
N PRO A 51 11.63 -12.65 5.69
CA PRO A 51 12.28 -11.38 5.33
C PRO A 51 12.21 -11.05 3.83
N PHE A 52 12.25 -12.05 2.96
CA PHE A 52 12.13 -11.85 1.52
C PHE A 52 10.72 -11.36 1.16
N ALA A 53 9.69 -12.06 1.63
CA ALA A 53 8.31 -11.68 1.36
C ALA A 53 7.98 -10.30 1.95
N LEU A 54 8.42 -10.04 3.18
CA LEU A 54 8.29 -8.73 3.83
C LEU A 54 8.99 -7.62 3.02
N GLY A 55 10.19 -7.88 2.52
CA GLY A 55 10.92 -6.97 1.64
C GLY A 55 10.15 -6.67 0.35
N CYS A 56 9.55 -7.68 -0.28
CA CYS A 56 8.69 -7.50 -1.45
C CYS A 56 7.48 -6.62 -1.15
N VAL A 57 6.83 -6.77 0.02
CA VAL A 57 5.72 -5.90 0.44
C VAL A 57 6.18 -4.46 0.56
N VAL A 58 7.33 -4.22 1.20
CA VAL A 58 7.87 -2.86 1.36
C VAL A 58 8.12 -2.22 0.00
N VAL A 59 8.75 -2.93 -0.94
CA VAL A 59 8.99 -2.43 -2.30
C VAL A 59 7.67 -2.15 -3.03
N ALA A 60 6.68 -3.04 -2.91
CA ALA A 60 5.37 -2.85 -3.51
C ALA A 60 4.64 -1.61 -2.95
N VAL A 61 4.67 -1.40 -1.63
CA VAL A 61 4.09 -0.22 -0.98
C VAL A 61 4.81 1.06 -1.40
N VAL A 62 6.15 1.04 -1.46
CA VAL A 62 6.92 2.19 -1.95
C VAL A 62 6.54 2.52 -3.40
N GLY A 63 6.46 1.52 -4.27
CA GLY A 63 6.02 1.71 -5.66
C GLY A 63 4.60 2.25 -5.78
N TYR A 64 3.68 1.77 -4.93
CA TYR A 64 2.29 2.22 -4.91
C TYR A 64 2.10 3.65 -4.40
N VAL A 65 2.90 4.04 -3.40
CA VAL A 65 2.85 5.38 -2.80
C VAL A 65 3.62 6.39 -3.62
N ASN A 66 4.72 6.01 -4.26
CA ASN A 66 5.57 6.94 -4.98
C ASN A 66 4.88 7.49 -6.24
N ASP A 67 5.09 8.78 -6.53
CA ASP A 67 4.72 9.36 -7.82
C ASP A 67 5.83 9.05 -8.85
N PRO A 68 5.57 8.17 -9.84
CA PRO A 68 6.59 7.76 -10.81
C PRO A 68 6.97 8.89 -11.77
N THR A 69 6.29 10.04 -11.73
CA THR A 69 6.61 11.22 -12.55
C THR A 69 7.64 12.14 -11.89
N THR A 70 8.13 11.79 -10.70
CA THR A 70 9.08 12.61 -9.94
C THR A 70 10.47 11.99 -9.81
N GLN A 71 11.48 12.84 -9.61
CA GLN A 71 12.82 12.38 -9.26
C GLN A 71 12.87 11.99 -7.77
N GLY A 72 12.86 10.67 -7.53
CA GLY A 72 12.97 10.08 -6.19
C GLY A 72 11.62 9.74 -5.57
N ILE A 73 11.63 9.49 -4.25
CA ILE A 73 10.44 9.12 -3.48
C ILE A 73 9.72 10.39 -3.03
N THR A 74 8.80 10.94 -3.82
CA THR A 74 8.06 12.17 -3.50
C THR A 74 6.81 12.28 -4.36
N ASP A 75 5.87 13.13 -3.98
CA ASP A 75 4.77 13.55 -4.87
C ASP A 75 5.21 14.74 -5.72
N SER A 76 4.58 14.90 -6.89
CA SER A 76 4.78 16.07 -7.76
C SER A 76 4.38 17.37 -7.06
N LYS A 77 4.95 18.51 -7.52
CA LYS A 77 4.63 19.85 -6.98
C LYS A 77 3.14 20.13 -6.99
N GLN A 78 2.43 19.67 -8.03
CA GLN A 78 0.98 19.80 -8.15
C GLN A 78 0.24 18.93 -7.14
N ALA A 79 0.60 17.64 -7.00
CA ALA A 79 -0.03 16.76 -6.02
C ALA A 79 0.13 17.28 -4.57
N LEU A 80 1.23 17.98 -4.29
CA LEU A 80 1.47 18.63 -3.00
C LEU A 80 0.57 19.84 -2.71
N THR A 81 -0.04 20.48 -3.70
CA THR A 81 -0.97 21.62 -3.47
C THR A 81 -2.38 21.17 -3.13
N TYR A 82 -2.73 19.92 -3.39
CA TYR A 82 -4.08 19.40 -3.15
C TYR A 82 -4.43 19.33 -1.67
N GLN A 83 -5.68 19.72 -1.35
CA GLN A 83 -6.27 19.59 -0.01
C GLN A 83 -7.33 18.48 0.07
N LYS A 84 -7.82 18.04 -1.09
CA LYS A 84 -8.78 16.95 -1.31
C LYS A 84 -8.36 16.21 -2.59
N PRO A 85 -8.78 14.94 -2.77
CA PRO A 85 -8.55 14.23 -4.03
C PRO A 85 -9.05 15.06 -5.21
N LYS A 86 -8.25 15.10 -6.28
CA LYS A 86 -8.65 15.76 -7.52
C LYS A 86 -9.95 15.09 -8.01
N LYS A 87 -10.96 15.92 -8.29
CA LYS A 87 -12.11 15.52 -9.08
C LYS A 87 -11.76 15.95 -10.50
N ASP A 88 -11.77 15.02 -11.45
CA ASP A 88 -11.55 15.37 -12.85
C ASP A 88 -12.63 16.33 -13.35
#